data_AF-A0A3S0IRF1-F1
#
_entry.id   AF-A0A3S0IRF1-F1
#
_cell.length_a   1.000
_cell.length_b   1.000
_cell.length_c   1.000
_cell.angle_alpha   90.00
_cell.angle_beta   90.00
_cell.angle_gamma   90.00
#
_symmetry.space_group_name_H-M   'P 1'
#
loop_
_entity.id
_entity.type
_entity.pdbx_description
1 polymer ?
#
loop_
_entity_poly.entity_id
_entity_poly.type
_entity_poly.pdbx_seq_one_letter_code
_entity_poly.pdbx_strand_id
1 'polypeptide(L)'
;MSIQIVTDIINAASYQARHVCGSEGLYQCIIYDTAKRNPEVESIEREVSVILPDGKTGYLDFVIEANGISVAIELKAGANSYRNSLDKAKEVDRRFGAEKSGGLLKDFEKLSAFLKGGVKSSRHAISVCLETAYIKKGFTPHDVDRYSTLANRKSIDFVYGTPGSSPTNLWVTSDTQYELALGVEDGNGVEVSNAFDIDNLDWATYFAFVGMLEPKDETFAQGILYHYIRNMGLSERQCASEVYFFFARKPDSRASYWVPDLAVFDTSFNGKFNLGVNNQEKLRNDYEKLCSLNTIIEIKGSKLFERLSTNQKIKMIRQDLEKLNSHLRPVIEAQILKGEISRKRPVNYAMVIASSDVGLKPFISEAMKEYGESIQIYWSGFY
;
A
#
# COMPACT_ATOMS: atom_id res chain seq x y z
N MET A 1 -23.78 -12.92 12.37
CA MET A 1 -22.68 -13.89 12.14
C MET A 1 -21.89 -13.55 10.88
N SER A 2 -22.53 -13.19 9.76
CA SER A 2 -21.87 -12.85 8.47
C SER A 2 -21.07 -11.53 8.45
N ILE A 3 -21.55 -10.44 9.07
CA ILE A 3 -20.77 -9.18 9.17
C ILE A 3 -19.49 -9.37 9.99
N GLN A 4 -19.53 -10.27 10.99
CA GLN A 4 -18.42 -10.52 11.90
C GLN A 4 -17.15 -10.94 11.14
N ILE A 5 -17.28 -11.75 10.09
CA ILE A 5 -16.14 -12.18 9.25
C ILE A 5 -15.42 -10.96 8.65
N VAL A 6 -16.18 -10.01 8.11
CA VAL A 6 -15.61 -8.80 7.51
C VAL A 6 -15.06 -7.86 8.58
N THR A 7 -15.73 -7.76 9.72
CA THR A 7 -15.22 -7.05 10.90
C THR A 7 -13.87 -7.61 11.35
N ASP A 8 -13.71 -8.93 11.42
CA ASP A 8 -12.47 -9.58 11.82
C ASP A 8 -11.35 -9.36 10.80
N ILE A 9 -11.66 -9.40 9.51
CA ILE A 9 -10.73 -9.04 8.42
C ILE A 9 -10.26 -7.59 8.57
N ILE A 10 -11.19 -6.64 8.79
CA ILE A 10 -10.85 -5.23 8.97
C ILE A 10 -10.01 -5.03 10.24
N ASN A 11 -10.35 -5.69 11.35
CA ASN A 11 -9.59 -5.60 12.60
C ASN A 11 -8.19 -6.18 12.45
N ALA A 12 -8.03 -7.33 11.78
CA ALA A 12 -6.73 -7.92 11.48
C ALA A 12 -5.88 -7.00 10.58
N ALA A 13 -6.48 -6.42 9.53
CA ALA A 13 -5.79 -5.47 8.67
C ALA A 13 -5.41 -4.17 9.41
N SER A 14 -6.28 -3.68 10.30
CA SER A 14 -6.04 -2.51 11.15
C SER A 14 -4.97 -2.78 12.20
N TYR A 15 -4.79 -4.02 12.64
CA TYR A 15 -3.66 -4.39 13.48
C TYR A 15 -2.35 -4.34 12.69
N GLN A 16 -2.33 -4.92 11.48
CA GLN A 16 -1.18 -4.90 10.59
C GLN A 16 -0.83 -3.47 10.15
N ALA A 17 -1.80 -2.55 10.07
CA ALA A 17 -1.63 -1.12 9.79
C ALA A 17 -0.55 -0.43 10.62
N ARG A 18 -0.40 -0.83 11.88
CA ARG A 18 0.63 -0.27 12.77
C ARG A 18 2.05 -0.53 12.24
N HIS A 19 2.18 -1.50 11.33
CA HIS A 19 3.42 -1.89 10.71
C HIS A 19 3.56 -1.44 9.24
N VAL A 20 2.64 -0.62 8.74
CA VAL A 20 2.63 -0.19 7.34
C VAL A 20 3.09 1.27 7.23
N CYS A 21 4.04 1.48 6.33
CA CYS A 21 4.53 2.79 5.95
C CYS A 21 4.42 2.99 4.44
N GLY A 22 3.38 3.70 3.97
CA GLY A 22 3.13 3.78 2.53
C GLY A 22 1.75 4.28 2.09
N SER A 23 1.37 3.96 0.86
CA SER A 23 0.07 4.29 0.27
C SER A 23 -1.07 3.45 0.86
N GLU A 24 -2.30 3.92 0.63
CA GLU A 24 -3.53 3.16 0.84
C GLU A 24 -3.50 1.78 0.16
N GLY A 25 -2.83 1.65 -0.98
CA GLY A 25 -2.74 0.41 -1.73
C GLY A 25 -2.11 -0.73 -0.92
N LEU A 26 -1.13 -0.46 -0.06
CA LEU A 26 -0.56 -1.49 0.83
C LEU A 26 -1.62 -2.05 1.79
N TYR A 27 -2.48 -1.19 2.33
CA TYR A 27 -3.56 -1.59 3.22
C TYR A 27 -4.62 -2.40 2.47
N GLN A 28 -4.97 -1.97 1.25
CA GLN A 28 -5.84 -2.73 0.38
C GLN A 28 -5.29 -4.15 0.14
N CYS A 29 -3.98 -4.30 -0.01
CA CYS A 29 -3.36 -5.63 -0.16
C CYS A 29 -3.55 -6.51 1.07
N ILE A 30 -3.35 -5.96 2.26
CA ILE A 30 -3.50 -6.70 3.52
C ILE A 30 -4.96 -7.15 3.69
N ILE A 31 -5.94 -6.27 3.45
CA ILE A 31 -7.36 -6.63 3.51
C ILE A 31 -7.67 -7.75 2.52
N TYR A 32 -7.19 -7.63 1.28
CA TYR A 32 -7.48 -8.61 0.24
C TYR A 32 -6.86 -9.98 0.53
N ASP A 33 -5.59 -10.03 0.94
CA ASP A 33 -4.90 -11.27 1.31
C ASP A 33 -5.58 -11.93 2.52
N THR A 34 -5.92 -11.15 3.55
CA THR A 34 -6.63 -11.65 4.74
C THR A 34 -7.99 -12.23 4.36
N ALA A 35 -8.74 -11.55 3.49
CA ALA A 35 -10.03 -12.05 3.00
C ALA A 35 -9.90 -13.32 2.15
N LYS A 36 -8.93 -13.38 1.23
CA LYS A 36 -8.69 -14.55 0.37
C LYS A 36 -8.27 -15.80 1.13
N ARG A 37 -7.60 -15.64 2.27
CA ARG A 37 -7.19 -16.76 3.14
C ARG A 37 -8.31 -17.21 4.09
N ASN A 38 -9.37 -16.42 4.25
CA ASN A 38 -10.48 -16.78 5.12
C ASN A 38 -11.43 -17.75 4.39
N PRO A 39 -11.62 -18.99 4.90
CA PRO A 39 -12.44 -20.00 4.23
C PRO A 39 -13.94 -19.68 4.23
N GLU A 40 -14.39 -18.75 5.08
CA GLU A 40 -15.79 -18.30 5.14
C GLU A 40 -16.09 -17.17 4.15
N VAL A 41 -15.07 -16.63 3.48
CA VAL A 41 -15.23 -15.65 2.40
C VAL A 41 -15.49 -16.41 1.08
N GLU A 42 -16.68 -16.23 0.53
CA GLU A 42 -17.07 -16.84 -0.74
C GLU A 42 -16.39 -16.14 -1.92
N SER A 43 -16.31 -14.81 -1.87
CA SER A 43 -15.58 -14.04 -2.87
C SER A 43 -15.17 -12.66 -2.35
N ILE A 44 -14.17 -12.09 -3.02
CA ILE A 44 -13.76 -10.70 -2.82
C ILE A 44 -13.41 -10.10 -4.19
N GLU A 45 -14.03 -8.97 -4.49
CA GLU A 45 -13.84 -8.21 -5.71
C GLU A 45 -13.30 -6.80 -5.40
N ARG A 46 -12.36 -6.34 -6.22
CA ARG A 46 -11.82 -4.98 -6.18
C ARG A 46 -12.40 -4.10 -7.27
N GLU A 47 -12.47 -2.79 -7.03
CA GLU A 47 -12.90 -1.77 -8.00
C GLU A 47 -14.29 -2.10 -8.58
N VAL A 48 -15.23 -2.43 -7.69
CA VAL A 48 -16.59 -2.81 -8.10
C VAL A 48 -17.36 -1.56 -8.50
N SER A 49 -17.90 -1.55 -9.72
CA SER A 49 -18.60 -0.39 -10.25
C SER A 49 -19.96 -0.19 -9.58
N VAL A 50 -20.27 1.07 -9.27
CA VAL A 50 -21.58 1.50 -8.77
C VAL A 50 -22.05 2.72 -9.54
N ILE A 51 -23.34 2.83 -9.79
CA ILE A 51 -23.93 4.01 -10.43
C ILE A 51 -24.30 5.03 -9.36
N LEU A 52 -23.69 6.21 -9.45
CA LEU A 52 -23.89 7.30 -8.52
C LEU A 52 -25.18 8.08 -8.82
N PRO A 53 -25.69 8.90 -7.88
CA PRO A 53 -26.90 9.69 -8.10
C PRO A 53 -26.81 10.66 -9.30
N ASP A 54 -25.60 11.09 -9.68
CA ASP A 54 -25.35 11.95 -10.84
C ASP A 54 -25.25 11.16 -12.17
N GLY A 55 -25.52 9.86 -12.15
CA GLY A 55 -25.46 8.96 -13.30
C GLY A 55 -24.06 8.51 -13.69
N LYS A 56 -23.01 8.95 -12.98
CA LYS A 56 -21.63 8.54 -13.26
C LYS A 56 -21.30 7.22 -12.57
N THR A 57 -20.29 6.53 -13.10
CA THR A 57 -19.73 5.33 -12.47
C THR A 57 -18.73 5.73 -11.37
N GLY A 58 -18.97 5.24 -10.15
CA GLY A 58 -17.99 5.15 -9.08
C GLY A 58 -17.43 3.74 -8.97
N TYR A 59 -16.32 3.58 -8.26
CA TYR A 59 -15.67 2.28 -8.02
C TYR A 59 -15.41 2.13 -6.52
N LEU A 60 -15.89 1.02 -5.96
CA LEU A 60 -15.66 0.60 -4.58
C LEU A 60 -14.31 -0.09 -4.45
N ASP A 61 -13.58 0.17 -3.37
CA ASP A 61 -12.31 -0.51 -3.11
C ASP A 61 -12.49 -2.02 -3.02
N PHE A 62 -13.49 -2.47 -2.25
CA PHE A 62 -13.86 -3.88 -2.15
C PHE A 62 -15.37 -4.13 -2.09
N VAL A 63 -15.77 -5.29 -2.58
CA VAL A 63 -16.98 -6.00 -2.16
C VAL A 63 -16.58 -7.41 -1.73
N ILE A 64 -16.94 -7.79 -0.51
CA ILE A 64 -16.72 -9.13 0.04
C ILE A 64 -18.07 -9.83 0.16
N GLU A 65 -18.17 -11.04 -0.39
CA GLU A 65 -19.32 -11.91 -0.21
C GLU A 65 -18.99 -12.97 0.85
N ALA A 66 -19.79 -13.05 1.91
CA ALA A 66 -19.65 -14.06 2.96
C ALA A 66 -21.02 -14.42 3.55
N ASN A 67 -21.34 -15.71 3.54
CA ASN A 67 -22.59 -16.28 4.07
C ASN A 67 -23.84 -15.58 3.50
N GLY A 68 -23.87 -15.38 2.17
CA GLY A 68 -24.98 -14.73 1.47
C GLY A 68 -25.17 -13.23 1.77
N ILE A 69 -24.18 -12.57 2.38
CA ILE A 69 -24.15 -11.12 2.59
C ILE A 69 -23.01 -10.50 1.78
N SER A 70 -23.36 -9.43 1.06
CA SER A 70 -22.42 -8.58 0.34
C SER A 70 -22.02 -7.37 1.19
N VAL A 71 -20.74 -7.21 1.49
CA VAL A 71 -20.22 -6.08 2.26
C VAL A 71 -19.32 -5.22 1.38
N ALA A 72 -19.75 -3.99 1.10
CA ALA A 72 -18.92 -3.00 0.41
C ALA A 72 -18.01 -2.27 1.39
N ILE A 73 -16.75 -2.06 1.00
CA ILE A 73 -15.75 -1.35 1.79
C ILE A 73 -15.19 -0.20 0.96
N GLU A 74 -15.11 0.97 1.58
CA GLU A 74 -14.26 2.08 1.12
C GLU A 74 -13.21 2.35 2.18
N LEU A 75 -11.96 2.35 1.76
CA LEU A 75 -10.81 2.60 2.61
C LEU A 75 -10.30 4.02 2.37
N LYS A 76 -9.94 4.68 3.47
CA LYS A 76 -9.07 5.84 3.46
C LYS A 76 -7.90 5.60 4.39
N ALA A 77 -6.73 5.47 3.78
CA ALA A 77 -5.50 5.19 4.49
C ALA A 77 -4.31 5.83 3.78
N GLY A 78 -3.12 5.51 4.27
CA GLY A 78 -1.88 5.93 3.65
C GLY A 78 -1.34 7.25 4.19
N ALA A 79 -0.19 7.62 3.66
CA ALA A 79 0.64 8.61 4.29
C ALA A 79 0.23 10.07 4.04
N ASN A 80 0.41 10.97 5.02
CA ASN A 80 0.05 12.39 4.88
C ASN A 80 0.54 13.00 3.56
N SER A 81 -0.30 13.84 2.94
CA SER A 81 -0.05 14.45 1.62
C SER A 81 -0.18 13.52 0.41
N TYR A 82 -0.44 12.22 0.59
CA TYR A 82 -0.92 11.36 -0.49
C TYR A 82 -2.36 11.68 -0.85
N ARG A 83 -2.74 11.40 -2.10
CA ARG A 83 -4.08 11.67 -2.62
C ARG A 83 -5.19 11.09 -1.74
N ASN A 84 -4.98 9.90 -1.17
CA ASN A 84 -6.00 9.16 -0.42
C ASN A 84 -5.80 9.19 1.11
N SER A 85 -4.83 9.97 1.59
CA SER A 85 -4.61 10.15 3.02
C SER A 85 -5.76 10.86 3.72
N LEU A 86 -5.90 10.63 5.03
CA LEU A 86 -6.97 11.22 5.84
C LEU A 86 -6.94 12.75 5.84
N ASP A 87 -5.75 13.37 5.88
CA ASP A 87 -5.62 14.83 5.84
C ASP A 87 -6.02 15.41 4.48
N LYS A 88 -5.68 14.72 3.39
CA LYS A 88 -6.08 15.11 2.04
C LYS A 88 -7.58 14.91 1.79
N ALA A 89 -8.16 13.81 2.24
CA ALA A 89 -9.59 13.56 2.14
C ALA A 89 -10.40 14.67 2.82
N LYS A 90 -9.98 15.07 4.02
CA LYS A 90 -10.52 16.23 4.74
C LYS A 90 -10.39 17.53 3.96
N GLU A 91 -9.23 17.80 3.37
CA GLU A 91 -9.00 19.00 2.57
C GLU A 91 -9.94 19.04 1.34
N VAL A 92 -10.10 17.90 0.66
CA VAL A 92 -10.99 17.77 -0.51
C VAL A 92 -12.43 18.02 -0.11
N ASP A 93 -12.92 17.36 0.94
CA ASP A 93 -14.30 17.53 1.42
C ASP A 93 -14.59 18.99 1.83
N ARG A 94 -13.64 19.66 2.51
CA ARG A 94 -13.81 21.07 2.90
C ARG A 94 -13.89 22.01 1.71
N ARG A 95 -13.16 21.73 0.63
CA ARG A 95 -13.06 22.62 -0.53
C ARG A 95 -14.12 22.34 -1.60
N PHE A 96 -14.52 21.09 -1.75
CA PHE A 96 -15.29 20.62 -2.90
C PHE A 96 -16.52 19.79 -2.52
N GLY A 97 -16.76 19.55 -1.22
CA GLY A 97 -17.85 18.68 -0.79
C GLY A 97 -17.76 17.30 -1.45
N ALA A 98 -18.89 16.79 -1.95
CA ALA A 98 -18.96 15.51 -2.67
C ALA A 98 -18.71 15.63 -4.19
N GLU A 99 -18.36 16.81 -4.71
CA GLU A 99 -18.24 17.04 -6.15
C GLU A 99 -16.97 16.45 -6.76
N LYS A 100 -15.90 16.31 -5.96
CA LYS A 100 -14.61 15.76 -6.41
C LYS A 100 -14.31 14.41 -5.78
N SER A 101 -13.62 13.56 -6.55
CA SER A 101 -13.10 12.28 -6.07
C SER A 101 -11.95 12.49 -5.09
N GLY A 102 -11.83 11.57 -4.12
CA GLY A 102 -10.74 11.53 -3.13
C GLY A 102 -11.10 12.09 -1.75
N GLY A 103 -12.35 12.50 -1.52
CA GLY A 103 -12.87 12.85 -0.19
C GLY A 103 -13.88 11.82 0.32
N LEU A 104 -14.09 11.75 1.63
CA LEU A 104 -14.96 10.76 2.26
C LEU A 104 -16.43 10.94 1.85
N LEU A 105 -16.86 12.17 1.57
CA LEU A 105 -18.26 12.41 1.20
C LEU A 105 -18.62 11.71 -0.11
N LYS A 106 -17.67 11.64 -1.05
CA LYS A 106 -17.86 10.91 -2.31
C LYS A 106 -17.85 9.40 -2.09
N ASP A 107 -17.02 8.92 -1.17
CA ASP A 107 -17.00 7.50 -0.79
C ASP A 107 -18.32 7.08 -0.13
N PHE A 108 -18.92 7.95 0.69
CA PHE A 108 -20.25 7.71 1.25
C PHE A 108 -21.35 7.68 0.17
N GLU A 109 -21.21 8.41 -0.94
CA GLU A 109 -22.13 8.28 -2.07
C GLU A 109 -21.99 6.94 -2.77
N LYS A 110 -20.76 6.45 -2.98
CA LYS A 110 -20.49 5.13 -3.57
C LYS A 110 -21.10 4.01 -2.72
N LEU A 111 -20.81 4.02 -1.41
CA LEU A 111 -21.35 3.06 -0.45
C LEU A 111 -22.88 3.13 -0.35
N SER A 112 -23.46 4.33 -0.32
CA SER A 112 -24.92 4.49 -0.30
C SER A 112 -25.58 4.00 -1.59
N ALA A 113 -24.93 4.19 -2.75
CA ALA A 113 -25.42 3.65 -4.02
C ALA A 113 -25.39 2.12 -4.02
N PHE A 114 -24.35 1.50 -3.48
CA PHE A 114 -24.26 0.05 -3.31
C PHE A 114 -25.42 -0.50 -2.46
N LEU A 115 -25.69 0.11 -1.30
CA LEU A 115 -26.80 -0.30 -0.42
C LEU A 115 -28.16 -0.23 -1.12
N LYS A 116 -28.38 0.80 -1.94
CA LYS A 116 -29.66 1.01 -2.66
C LYS A 116 -29.86 0.07 -3.86
N GLY A 117 -28.77 -0.45 -4.43
CA GLY A 117 -28.81 -1.28 -5.63
C GLY A 117 -29.20 -2.75 -5.41
N GLY A 118 -29.54 -3.16 -4.18
CA GLY A 118 -29.84 -4.56 -3.87
C GLY A 118 -30.83 -4.72 -2.73
N VAL A 119 -31.01 -5.95 -2.25
CA VAL A 119 -31.89 -6.26 -1.13
C VAL A 119 -31.25 -5.75 0.17
N LYS A 120 -31.96 -4.89 0.89
CA LYS A 120 -31.42 -4.18 2.07
C LYS A 120 -30.88 -5.12 3.15
N SER A 121 -31.46 -6.31 3.33
CA SER A 121 -31.03 -7.29 4.34
C SER A 121 -29.81 -8.10 3.95
N SER A 122 -29.36 -8.04 2.69
CA SER A 122 -28.21 -8.80 2.20
C SER A 122 -27.02 -7.90 1.86
N ARG A 123 -27.08 -6.59 2.18
CA ARG A 123 -26.04 -5.62 1.86
C ARG A 123 -25.65 -4.78 3.05
N HIS A 124 -24.34 -4.68 3.26
CA HIS A 124 -23.72 -3.80 4.25
C HIS A 124 -22.67 -2.93 3.59
N ALA A 125 -22.37 -1.79 4.21
CA ALA A 125 -21.39 -0.85 3.73
C ALA A 125 -20.58 -0.31 4.90
N ILE A 126 -19.26 -0.33 4.75
CA ILE A 126 -18.32 0.06 5.79
C ILE A 126 -17.34 1.09 5.21
N SER A 127 -17.24 2.25 5.84
CA SER A 127 -16.16 3.20 5.58
C SER A 127 -15.06 2.96 6.61
N VAL A 128 -13.87 2.61 6.14
CA VAL A 128 -12.71 2.31 6.98
C VAL A 128 -11.70 3.45 6.84
N CYS A 129 -11.37 4.11 7.94
CA CYS A 129 -10.39 5.19 7.99
C CYS A 129 -9.23 4.78 8.90
N LEU A 130 -8.04 4.57 8.34
CA LEU A 130 -6.88 4.11 9.10
C LEU A 130 -5.82 5.20 9.16
N GLU A 131 -5.44 5.58 10.38
CA GLU A 131 -4.19 6.26 10.60
C GLU A 131 -3.01 5.31 10.32
N THR A 132 -1.88 5.87 9.90
CA THR A 132 -0.68 5.10 9.56
C THR A 132 0.44 5.43 10.53
N ALA A 133 1.25 4.43 10.88
CA ALA A 133 2.31 4.62 11.86
C ALA A 133 3.31 5.71 11.42
N TYR A 134 3.84 6.46 12.37
CA TYR A 134 4.84 7.53 12.18
C TYR A 134 4.33 8.84 11.55
N ILE A 135 3.02 9.02 11.46
CA ILE A 135 2.41 10.20 10.82
C ILE A 135 1.61 11.05 11.81
N LYS A 136 1.85 12.38 11.81
CA LYS A 136 1.36 13.34 12.82
C LYS A 136 -0.07 13.89 12.61
N LYS A 137 -0.83 13.47 11.59
CA LYS A 137 -2.12 14.14 11.25
C LYS A 137 -3.24 13.17 10.84
N GLY A 138 -3.80 12.46 11.81
CA GLY A 138 -5.07 11.77 11.64
C GLY A 138 -6.30 12.68 11.76
N PHE A 139 -7.44 12.06 12.04
CA PHE A 139 -8.66 12.74 12.42
C PHE A 139 -8.56 13.21 13.88
N THR A 140 -9.03 14.43 14.11
CA THR A 140 -9.33 14.87 15.48
C THR A 140 -10.61 14.19 15.95
N PRO A 141 -10.89 14.12 17.27
CA PRO A 141 -12.17 13.60 17.76
C PRO A 141 -13.38 14.24 17.07
N HIS A 142 -13.34 15.56 16.84
CA HIS A 142 -14.37 16.27 16.09
C HIS A 142 -14.52 15.79 14.62
N ASP A 143 -13.41 15.46 13.95
CA ASP A 143 -13.48 14.90 12.60
C ASP A 143 -14.12 13.50 12.63
N VAL A 144 -13.74 12.65 13.60
CA VAL A 144 -14.35 11.32 13.81
C VAL A 144 -15.85 11.42 14.04
N ASP A 145 -16.29 12.28 14.97
CA ASP A 145 -17.71 12.51 15.27
C ASP A 145 -18.48 12.98 14.04
N ARG A 146 -17.92 13.96 13.32
CA ARG A 146 -18.53 14.50 12.11
C ARG A 146 -18.71 13.41 11.04
N TYR A 147 -17.65 12.68 10.70
CA TYR A 147 -17.68 11.73 9.59
C TYR A 147 -18.46 10.46 9.93
N SER A 148 -18.37 9.98 11.17
CA SER A 148 -19.19 8.85 11.64
C SER A 148 -20.68 9.21 11.64
N THR A 149 -21.07 10.41 12.08
CA THR A 149 -22.46 10.89 11.99
C THR A 149 -22.95 10.96 10.55
N LEU A 150 -22.12 11.45 9.63
CA LEU A 150 -22.47 11.56 8.21
C LEU A 150 -22.61 10.18 7.54
N ALA A 151 -21.75 9.22 7.88
CA ALA A 151 -21.84 7.83 7.42
C ALA A 151 -23.12 7.15 7.94
N ASN A 152 -23.40 7.24 9.24
CA ASN A 152 -24.55 6.59 9.87
C ASN A 152 -25.90 7.10 9.35
N ARG A 153 -26.02 8.40 9.02
CA ARG A 153 -27.20 8.96 8.32
C ARG A 153 -27.50 8.29 6.98
N LYS A 154 -26.53 7.61 6.38
CA LYS A 154 -26.65 6.85 5.13
C LYS A 154 -26.65 5.32 5.38
N SER A 155 -26.78 4.89 6.64
CA SER A 155 -26.69 3.48 7.06
C SER A 155 -25.36 2.83 6.69
N ILE A 156 -24.26 3.59 6.78
CA ILE A 156 -22.89 3.12 6.57
C ILE A 156 -22.21 3.01 7.92
N ASP A 157 -21.62 1.86 8.20
CA ASP A 157 -20.78 1.66 9.37
C ASP A 157 -19.46 2.42 9.20
N PHE A 158 -18.97 3.02 10.28
CA PHE A 158 -17.73 3.78 10.26
C PHE A 158 -16.70 3.17 11.18
N VAL A 159 -15.49 2.96 10.67
CA VAL A 159 -14.35 2.44 11.44
C VAL A 159 -13.23 3.46 11.41
N TYR A 160 -12.72 3.78 12.58
CA TYR A 160 -11.52 4.59 12.74
C TYR A 160 -10.43 3.81 13.47
N GLY A 161 -9.36 3.49 12.75
CA GLY A 161 -8.22 2.76 13.30
C GLY A 161 -7.08 3.70 13.68
N THR A 162 -6.56 3.55 14.90
CA THR A 162 -5.37 4.29 15.37
C THR A 162 -4.18 3.33 15.51
N PRO A 163 -3.01 3.64 14.90
CA PRO A 163 -1.81 2.83 15.01
C PRO A 163 -1.07 3.16 16.31
N GLY A 164 -0.21 2.25 16.76
CA GLY A 164 0.65 2.48 17.92
C GLY A 164 1.08 1.18 18.59
N SER A 165 1.63 1.30 19.80
CA SER A 165 1.93 0.16 20.67
C SER A 165 0.66 -0.56 21.13
N SER A 166 -0.46 0.17 21.19
CA SER A 166 -1.78 -0.31 21.57
C SER A 166 -2.78 0.15 20.50
N PRO A 167 -2.76 -0.48 19.31
CA PRO A 167 -3.65 -0.08 18.22
C PRO A 167 -5.11 -0.34 18.61
N THR A 168 -6.02 0.54 18.20
CA THR A 168 -7.46 0.38 18.47
C THR A 168 -8.28 0.65 17.22
N ASN A 169 -9.45 0.02 17.14
CA ASN A 169 -10.50 0.37 16.19
C ASN A 169 -11.71 0.92 16.95
N LEU A 170 -12.08 2.15 16.65
CA LEU A 170 -13.37 2.71 17.03
C LEU A 170 -14.40 2.41 15.93
N TRP A 171 -15.39 1.60 16.27
CA TRP A 171 -16.52 1.29 15.41
C TRP A 171 -17.72 2.16 15.78
N VAL A 172 -18.38 2.71 14.77
CA VAL A 172 -19.62 3.50 14.94
C VAL A 172 -20.68 2.94 13.99
N THR A 173 -21.65 2.23 14.56
CA THR A 173 -22.72 1.52 13.85
C THR A 173 -24.07 1.92 14.41
N SER A 174 -24.96 2.44 13.56
CA SER A 174 -26.30 2.93 13.95
C SER A 174 -26.25 3.83 15.19
N ASP A 175 -25.32 4.79 15.20
CA ASP A 175 -25.04 5.72 16.30
C ASP A 175 -24.56 5.07 17.61
N THR A 176 -24.28 3.77 17.61
CA THR A 176 -23.62 3.08 18.73
C THR A 176 -22.12 3.06 18.50
N GLN A 177 -21.35 3.46 19.51
CA GLN A 177 -19.89 3.45 19.48
C GLN A 177 -19.35 2.30 20.32
N TYR A 178 -18.38 1.57 19.79
CA TYR A 178 -17.59 0.62 20.57
C TYR A 178 -16.12 0.67 20.12
N GLU A 179 -15.22 0.65 21.09
CA GLU A 179 -13.78 0.63 20.84
C GLU A 179 -13.25 -0.78 21.09
N LEU A 180 -12.46 -1.27 20.15
CA LEU A 180 -11.80 -2.56 20.22
C LEU A 180 -10.29 -2.35 20.28
N ALA A 181 -9.66 -2.79 21.35
CA ALA A 181 -8.21 -2.92 21.40
C ALA A 181 -7.76 -4.04 20.46
N LEU A 182 -6.83 -3.73 19.56
CA LEU A 182 -6.31 -4.67 18.58
C LEU A 182 -5.03 -5.31 19.11
N GLY A 183 -5.08 -6.62 19.33
CA GLY A 183 -3.95 -7.41 19.79
C GLY A 183 -4.39 -8.82 20.18
N VAL A 184 -3.56 -9.80 19.86
CA VAL A 184 -3.71 -11.17 20.35
C VAL A 184 -2.78 -11.32 21.57
N GLU A 185 -3.29 -11.90 22.67
CA GLU A 185 -2.44 -12.47 23.71
C GLU A 185 -1.64 -13.64 23.11
N ASP A 186 -0.31 -13.49 23.11
CA ASP A 186 0.71 -14.48 22.75
C ASP A 186 0.87 -14.95 21.30
N GLY A 187 2.16 -15.06 20.92
CA GLY A 187 2.61 -15.85 19.79
C GLY A 187 3.61 -15.15 18.87
N ASN A 188 4.82 -14.89 19.37
CA ASN A 188 5.99 -14.36 18.65
C ASN A 188 5.80 -12.94 18.10
N GLY A 189 6.23 -11.96 18.90
CA GLY A 189 6.67 -10.70 18.32
C GLY A 189 7.62 -11.02 17.17
N VAL A 190 7.36 -10.44 15.99
CA VAL A 190 8.20 -10.62 14.79
C VAL A 190 9.64 -10.37 15.21
N GLU A 191 10.43 -11.45 15.28
CA GLU A 191 11.80 -11.37 15.77
C GLU A 191 12.57 -10.51 14.78
N VAL A 192 13.06 -9.35 15.26
CA VAL A 192 13.56 -8.34 14.34
C VAL A 192 14.85 -8.83 13.71
N SER A 193 14.81 -9.17 12.42
CA SER A 193 16.01 -9.61 11.71
C SER A 193 16.98 -8.45 11.57
N ASN A 194 18.23 -8.69 11.97
CA ASN A 194 19.31 -7.71 11.90
C ASN A 194 19.87 -7.50 10.48
N ALA A 195 19.52 -8.34 9.51
CA ALA A 195 19.99 -8.21 8.14
C ALA A 195 18.92 -8.66 7.15
N PHE A 196 18.33 -7.71 6.43
CA PHE A 196 17.59 -8.01 5.22
C PHE A 196 18.58 -8.31 4.08
N ASP A 197 18.34 -9.43 3.41
CA ASP A 197 19.06 -9.83 2.21
C ASP A 197 18.04 -10.30 1.16
N ILE A 198 17.95 -9.53 0.09
CA ILE A 198 16.97 -9.73 -0.98
C ILE A 198 17.21 -11.03 -1.75
N ASP A 199 18.45 -11.52 -1.78
CA ASP A 199 18.80 -12.80 -2.44
C ASP A 199 18.31 -14.01 -1.64
N ASN A 200 18.11 -13.87 -0.33
CA ASN A 200 17.61 -14.94 0.55
C ASN A 200 16.08 -14.93 0.67
N LEU A 201 15.39 -14.07 -0.08
CA LEU A 201 13.93 -14.17 -0.21
C LEU A 201 13.58 -15.49 -0.90
N ASP A 202 12.61 -16.22 -0.34
CA ASP A 202 11.99 -17.34 -1.06
C ASP A 202 11.05 -16.77 -2.14
N TRP A 203 11.67 -16.48 -3.28
CA TRP A 203 11.05 -15.92 -4.47
C TRP A 203 10.01 -16.84 -5.09
N ALA A 204 10.21 -18.16 -5.01
CA ALA A 204 9.26 -19.13 -5.53
C ALA A 204 7.92 -19.01 -4.78
N THR A 205 7.96 -18.96 -3.45
CA THR A 205 6.78 -18.74 -2.62
C THR A 205 6.13 -17.38 -2.91
N TYR A 206 6.92 -16.31 -3.00
CA TYR A 206 6.39 -14.98 -3.37
C TYR A 206 5.66 -15.00 -4.73
N PHE A 207 6.29 -15.53 -5.78
CA PHE A 207 5.69 -15.56 -7.11
C PHE A 207 4.47 -16.48 -7.19
N ALA A 208 4.46 -17.58 -6.43
CA ALA A 208 3.28 -18.43 -6.28
C ALA A 208 2.10 -17.65 -5.67
N PHE A 209 2.34 -16.87 -4.61
CA PHE A 209 1.30 -16.01 -4.01
C PHE A 209 0.80 -14.95 -4.99
N VAL A 210 1.70 -14.28 -5.71
CA VAL A 210 1.31 -13.29 -6.72
C VAL A 210 0.48 -13.93 -7.84
N GLY A 211 0.86 -15.12 -8.30
CA GLY A 211 0.10 -15.87 -9.30
C GLY A 211 -1.31 -16.26 -8.83
N MET A 212 -1.45 -16.66 -7.57
CA MET A 212 -2.75 -17.06 -6.99
C MET A 212 -3.71 -15.89 -6.78
N LEU A 213 -3.20 -14.70 -6.46
CA LEU A 213 -4.03 -13.56 -6.06
C LEU A 213 -4.54 -12.71 -7.23
N GLU A 214 -4.16 -13.02 -8.48
CA GLU A 214 -4.52 -12.27 -9.70
C GLU A 214 -4.44 -10.73 -9.51
N PRO A 215 -3.25 -10.16 -9.26
CA PRO A 215 -3.11 -8.74 -8.96
C PRO A 215 -3.76 -7.88 -10.05
N LYS A 216 -4.87 -7.19 -9.74
CA LYS A 216 -5.54 -6.31 -10.73
C LYS A 216 -4.62 -5.14 -11.13
N ASP A 217 -3.83 -4.63 -10.20
CA ASP A 217 -2.89 -3.52 -10.36
C ASP A 217 -1.50 -3.85 -9.79
N GLU A 218 -0.54 -2.98 -10.11
CA GLU A 218 0.87 -3.14 -9.72
C GLU A 218 1.12 -2.89 -8.25
N THR A 219 0.35 -1.97 -7.67
CA THR A 219 0.30 -1.71 -6.24
C THR A 219 -0.01 -2.99 -5.45
N PHE A 220 -0.71 -3.95 -6.06
CA PHE A 220 -0.97 -5.25 -5.44
C PHE A 220 0.25 -6.15 -5.34
N ALA A 221 0.99 -6.32 -6.43
CA ALA A 221 2.24 -7.08 -6.42
C ALA A 221 3.24 -6.46 -5.42
N GLN A 222 3.29 -5.12 -5.39
CA GLN A 222 4.05 -4.36 -4.41
C GLN A 222 3.61 -4.61 -2.97
N GLY A 223 2.30 -4.60 -2.68
CA GLY A 223 1.79 -4.84 -1.34
C GLY A 223 1.97 -6.29 -0.87
N ILE A 224 1.90 -7.28 -1.77
CA ILE A 224 2.26 -8.66 -1.44
C ILE A 224 3.74 -8.74 -1.07
N LEU A 225 4.63 -8.16 -1.88
CA LEU A 225 6.07 -8.19 -1.59
C LEU A 225 6.38 -7.46 -0.28
N TYR A 226 5.73 -6.32 -0.05
CA TYR A 226 5.80 -5.59 1.20
C TYR A 226 5.44 -6.51 2.37
N HIS A 227 4.26 -7.13 2.35
CA HIS A 227 3.80 -8.02 3.42
C HIS A 227 4.74 -9.21 3.62
N TYR A 228 5.23 -9.82 2.54
CA TYR A 228 6.17 -10.93 2.58
C TYR A 228 7.48 -10.55 3.27
N ILE A 229 8.06 -9.40 2.89
CA ILE A 229 9.27 -8.85 3.51
C ILE A 229 9.01 -8.50 4.99
N ARG A 230 7.83 -7.97 5.34
CA ARG A 230 7.48 -7.67 6.75
C ARG A 230 7.45 -8.94 7.61
N ASN A 231 6.89 -10.03 7.09
CA ASN A 231 6.80 -11.32 7.78
C ASN A 231 8.17 -11.96 8.05
N MET A 232 9.25 -11.49 7.41
CA MET A 232 10.61 -11.95 7.62
C MET A 232 11.37 -11.25 8.76
N GLY A 233 10.68 -10.54 9.65
CA GLY A 233 11.37 -9.92 10.78
C GLY A 233 11.66 -8.43 10.61
N LEU A 234 11.29 -7.78 9.50
CA LEU A 234 11.55 -6.36 9.41
C LEU A 234 10.65 -5.61 10.41
N SER A 235 10.95 -4.36 10.72
CA SER A 235 9.99 -3.42 11.32
C SER A 235 9.42 -2.47 10.28
N GLU A 236 8.39 -1.72 10.63
CA GLU A 236 7.80 -0.69 9.76
C GLU A 236 8.72 0.51 9.54
N ARG A 237 9.81 0.59 10.30
CA ARG A 237 10.92 1.52 10.05
C ARG A 237 11.86 1.01 8.96
N GLN A 238 11.85 -0.28 8.68
CA GLN A 238 12.81 -0.92 7.79
C GLN A 238 12.26 -1.16 6.39
N CYS A 239 10.96 -1.00 6.16
CA CYS A 239 10.39 -1.13 4.82
C CYS A 239 9.30 -0.07 4.63
N ALA A 240 9.42 0.71 3.56
CA ALA A 240 8.43 1.70 3.18
C ALA A 240 8.18 1.66 1.67
N SER A 241 6.92 1.88 1.29
CA SER A 241 6.58 2.14 -0.10
C SER A 241 6.71 3.61 -0.44
N GLU A 242 7.04 3.88 -1.71
CA GLU A 242 6.99 5.22 -2.29
C GLU A 242 7.83 6.26 -1.54
N VAL A 243 9.02 5.86 -1.08
CA VAL A 243 9.90 6.75 -0.31
C VAL A 243 10.43 7.88 -1.17
N TYR A 244 10.13 9.12 -0.77
CA TYR A 244 10.71 10.30 -1.42
C TYR A 244 12.17 10.49 -1.02
N PHE A 245 13.04 10.59 -2.03
CA PHE A 245 14.38 11.17 -1.89
C PHE A 245 14.37 12.54 -2.55
N PHE A 246 14.61 13.60 -1.77
CA PHE A 246 14.54 14.98 -2.26
C PHE A 246 15.55 15.26 -3.37
N PHE A 247 16.69 14.58 -3.34
CA PHE A 247 17.72 14.67 -4.38
C PHE A 247 17.36 13.94 -5.68
N ALA A 248 16.41 12.98 -5.66
CA ALA A 248 16.01 12.20 -6.83
C ALA A 248 14.87 12.89 -7.62
N ARG A 249 15.02 14.20 -7.87
CA ARG A 249 14.00 14.99 -8.56
C ARG A 249 14.06 14.76 -10.08
N LYS A 250 12.89 14.73 -10.75
CA LYS A 250 12.85 14.68 -12.22
C LYS A 250 13.36 16.00 -12.80
N PRO A 251 14.10 15.97 -13.92
CA PRO A 251 14.45 17.17 -14.67
C PRO A 251 13.19 18.01 -14.96
N ASP A 252 13.34 19.34 -14.95
CA ASP A 252 12.30 20.32 -15.33
C ASP A 252 11.01 20.34 -14.50
N SER A 253 10.92 19.55 -13.41
CA SER A 253 9.77 19.57 -12.51
C SER A 253 10.13 19.95 -11.08
N ARG A 254 9.45 20.97 -10.56
CA ARG A 254 9.55 21.33 -9.14
C ARG A 254 8.77 20.39 -8.21
N ALA A 255 7.94 19.49 -8.71
CA ALA A 255 7.07 18.68 -7.85
C ALA A 255 7.15 17.18 -8.12
N SER A 256 7.99 16.74 -9.05
CA SER A 256 8.07 15.34 -9.46
C SER A 256 9.40 14.73 -9.07
N TYR A 257 9.35 13.54 -8.49
CA TYR A 257 10.50 12.76 -8.06
C TYR A 257 10.48 11.40 -8.75
N TRP A 258 11.65 10.80 -8.91
CA TRP A 258 11.76 9.37 -9.14
C TRP A 258 11.56 8.69 -7.79
N VAL A 259 10.46 7.96 -7.67
CA VAL A 259 10.04 7.34 -6.43
C VAL A 259 10.13 5.83 -6.63
N PRO A 260 10.90 5.10 -5.82
CA PRO A 260 10.95 3.65 -5.90
C PRO A 260 9.65 3.02 -5.41
N ASP A 261 9.33 1.83 -5.90
CA ASP A 261 8.16 1.10 -5.43
C ASP A 261 8.35 0.72 -3.96
N LEU A 262 9.47 0.08 -3.61
CA LEU A 262 9.85 -0.19 -2.22
C LEU A 262 11.29 0.27 -1.93
N ALA A 263 11.49 0.73 -0.71
CA ALA A 263 12.83 0.92 -0.14
C ALA A 263 12.93 0.17 1.20
N VAL A 264 14.03 -0.56 1.36
CA VAL A 264 14.34 -1.35 2.54
C VAL A 264 15.56 -0.77 3.23
N PHE A 265 15.49 -0.66 4.56
CA PHE A 265 16.49 -0.07 5.43
C PHE A 265 16.95 -1.08 6.47
N ASP A 266 18.18 -0.94 6.95
CA ASP A 266 18.72 -1.75 8.03
C ASP A 266 18.13 -1.35 9.40
N THR A 267 18.46 -2.11 10.44
CA THR A 267 17.98 -1.90 11.81
C THR A 267 18.44 -0.59 12.45
N SER A 268 19.42 0.09 11.86
CA SER A 268 19.91 1.38 12.37
C SER A 268 19.02 2.56 11.97
N PHE A 269 18.05 2.34 11.06
CA PHE A 269 17.12 3.38 10.67
C PHE A 269 16.17 3.74 11.82
N ASN A 270 16.45 4.88 12.46
CA ASN A 270 15.65 5.44 13.54
C ASN A 270 14.82 6.67 13.08
N GLY A 271 14.79 6.91 11.76
CA GLY A 271 14.10 8.04 11.14
C GLY A 271 12.60 7.81 11.00
N LYS A 272 11.86 8.89 10.74
CA LYS A 272 10.46 8.81 10.26
C LYS A 272 10.47 8.95 8.76
N PHE A 273 9.70 8.17 8.01
CA PHE A 273 9.63 8.36 6.56
C PHE A 273 8.97 9.70 6.21
N ASN A 274 9.68 10.54 5.44
CA ASN A 274 9.09 11.72 4.83
C ASN A 274 8.22 11.27 3.66
N LEU A 275 6.92 11.14 3.93
CA LEU A 275 5.94 10.72 2.94
C LEU A 275 5.19 11.94 2.34
N GLY A 276 5.67 13.17 2.61
CA GLY A 276 5.04 14.42 2.17
C GLY A 276 5.99 15.60 1.97
N VAL A 277 5.51 16.62 1.27
CA VAL A 277 6.30 17.77 0.78
C VAL A 277 6.30 18.92 1.80
N ASN A 278 7.00 18.81 2.94
CA ASN A 278 7.23 19.97 3.83
C ASN A 278 8.72 20.29 4.06
N ASN A 279 9.17 21.52 3.75
CA ASN A 279 10.51 21.77 3.19
C ASN A 279 11.74 21.70 4.11
N GLN A 280 11.65 21.85 5.44
CA GLN A 280 12.85 21.89 6.30
C GLN A 280 13.22 20.56 6.96
N GLU A 281 12.27 19.64 7.17
CA GLU A 281 12.53 18.28 7.67
C GLU A 281 13.10 17.33 6.58
N LYS A 282 13.23 17.81 5.32
CA LYS A 282 13.59 16.98 4.16
C LYS A 282 15.06 16.59 4.06
N LEU A 283 15.96 17.54 4.25
CA LEU A 283 17.40 17.31 4.00
C LEU A 283 18.03 16.42 5.08
N ARG A 284 17.64 16.60 6.35
CA ARG A 284 18.15 15.78 7.47
C ARG A 284 17.70 14.32 7.36
N ASN A 285 16.46 14.10 6.95
CA ASN A 285 15.91 12.77 6.82
C ASN A 285 16.52 12.00 5.63
N ASP A 286 16.85 12.67 4.52
CA ASP A 286 17.50 11.99 3.40
C ASP A 286 18.90 11.48 3.76
N TYR A 287 19.65 12.19 4.59
CA TYR A 287 20.92 11.68 5.12
C TYR A 287 20.70 10.42 5.98
N GLU A 288 19.75 10.46 6.93
CA GLU A 288 19.41 9.31 7.79
C GLU A 288 18.94 8.08 6.98
N LYS A 289 18.12 8.30 5.94
CA LYS A 289 17.71 7.27 4.98
C LYS A 289 18.92 6.69 4.26
N LEU A 290 19.80 7.52 3.69
CA LEU A 290 20.97 7.07 2.93
C LEU A 290 21.95 6.26 3.78
N CYS A 291 22.14 6.63 5.06
CA CYS A 291 22.97 5.88 6.01
C CYS A 291 22.48 4.45 6.21
N SER A 292 21.17 4.24 6.19
CA SER A 292 20.53 2.97 6.54
C SER A 292 19.96 2.24 5.33
N LEU A 293 19.96 2.85 4.13
CA LEU A 293 19.32 2.31 2.93
C LEU A 293 20.01 1.01 2.52
N ASN A 294 19.31 -0.11 2.59
CA ASN A 294 19.84 -1.42 2.25
C ASN A 294 19.52 -1.76 0.78
N THR A 295 18.24 -1.69 0.39
CA THR A 295 17.77 -2.12 -0.93
C THR A 295 16.73 -1.17 -1.51
N ILE A 296 16.77 -0.94 -2.82
CA ILE A 296 15.69 -0.32 -3.61
C ILE A 296 15.10 -1.37 -4.56
N ILE A 297 13.78 -1.43 -4.62
CA ILE A 297 13.06 -2.42 -5.43
C ILE A 297 12.08 -1.69 -6.35
N GLU A 298 12.14 -2.02 -7.64
CA GLU A 298 11.10 -1.76 -8.63
C GLU A 298 10.36 -3.06 -8.93
N ILE A 299 9.05 -2.96 -9.13
CA ILE A 299 8.18 -4.10 -9.33
C ILE A 299 7.35 -3.88 -10.57
N LYS A 300 7.33 -4.88 -11.45
CA LYS A 300 6.40 -4.91 -12.58
C LYS A 300 5.59 -6.18 -12.54
N GLY A 301 4.28 -6.00 -12.51
CA GLY A 301 3.32 -7.09 -12.52
C GLY A 301 1.94 -6.53 -12.26
N SER A 302 0.97 -6.89 -13.09
CA SER A 302 -0.45 -6.59 -12.90
C SER A 302 -1.27 -7.31 -13.97
N LYS A 303 -2.57 -7.42 -13.78
CA LYS A 303 -3.50 -7.93 -14.78
C LYS A 303 -3.48 -7.11 -16.06
N LEU A 304 -3.28 -5.79 -15.95
CA LEU A 304 -3.13 -4.93 -17.11
C LEU A 304 -1.81 -5.21 -17.84
N PHE A 305 -0.70 -5.32 -17.10
CA PHE A 305 0.61 -5.66 -17.65
C PHE A 305 0.59 -7.01 -18.36
N GLU A 306 -0.01 -8.03 -17.75
CA GLU A 306 -0.09 -9.38 -18.33
C GLU A 306 -0.86 -9.43 -19.66
N ARG A 307 -1.83 -8.53 -19.86
CA ARG A 307 -2.61 -8.41 -21.10
C ARG A 307 -1.86 -7.71 -22.24
N LEU A 308 -0.72 -7.08 -21.96
CA LEU A 308 0.07 -6.42 -22.99
C LEU A 308 0.79 -7.44 -23.87
N SER A 309 1.12 -7.03 -25.10
CA SER A 309 2.02 -7.81 -25.95
C SER A 309 3.42 -7.86 -25.34
N THR A 310 4.19 -8.92 -25.63
CA THR A 310 5.57 -9.08 -25.16
C THR A 310 6.44 -7.85 -25.43
N ASN A 311 6.31 -7.23 -26.61
CA ASN A 311 7.07 -6.01 -26.94
C ASN A 311 6.70 -4.81 -26.06
N GLN A 312 5.41 -4.66 -25.72
CA GLN A 312 4.97 -3.62 -24.80
C GLN A 312 5.46 -3.89 -23.37
N LYS A 313 5.43 -5.15 -22.92
CA LYS A 313 6.00 -5.56 -21.63
C LYS A 313 7.49 -5.25 -21.56
N ILE A 314 8.27 -5.62 -22.58
CA ILE A 314 9.71 -5.29 -22.70
C ILE A 314 9.94 -3.78 -22.58
N LYS A 315 9.15 -2.98 -23.29
CA LYS A 315 9.26 -1.52 -23.24
C LYS A 315 9.07 -0.98 -21.83
N MET A 316 8.07 -1.47 -21.10
CA MET A 316 7.82 -1.06 -19.72
C MET A 316 8.97 -1.50 -18.80
N ILE A 317 9.35 -2.78 -18.81
CA ILE A 317 10.46 -3.29 -17.98
C ILE A 317 11.74 -2.48 -18.23
N ARG A 318 12.04 -2.15 -19.48
CA ARG A 318 13.21 -1.32 -19.83
C ARG A 318 13.14 0.07 -19.20
N GLN A 319 11.98 0.72 -19.17
CA GLN A 319 11.82 2.02 -18.54
C GLN A 319 12.12 1.99 -17.05
N ASP A 320 11.80 0.91 -16.35
CA ASP A 320 12.09 0.78 -14.92
C ASP A 320 13.54 0.41 -14.65
N LEU A 321 14.15 -0.41 -15.50
CA LEU A 321 15.60 -0.63 -15.48
C LEU A 321 16.36 0.68 -15.72
N GLU A 322 15.92 1.52 -16.66
CA GLU A 322 16.47 2.85 -16.90
C GLU A 322 16.26 3.78 -15.68
N LYS A 323 15.08 3.74 -15.05
CA LYS A 323 14.79 4.48 -13.80
C LYS A 323 15.78 4.09 -12.70
N LEU A 324 16.00 2.79 -12.46
CA LEU A 324 16.98 2.31 -11.50
C LEU A 324 18.40 2.74 -11.87
N ASN A 325 18.82 2.43 -13.10
CA ASN A 325 20.20 2.54 -13.53
C ASN A 325 20.68 3.98 -13.71
N SER A 326 19.80 4.86 -14.22
CA SER A 326 20.18 6.20 -14.67
C SER A 326 19.63 7.33 -13.79
N HIS A 327 18.58 7.07 -12.99
CA HIS A 327 17.89 8.12 -12.25
C HIS A 327 17.92 7.94 -10.73
N LEU A 328 17.93 6.70 -10.24
CA LEU A 328 18.02 6.43 -8.81
C LEU A 328 19.46 6.11 -8.38
N ARG A 329 20.07 5.07 -8.94
CA ARG A 329 21.38 4.58 -8.53
C ARG A 329 22.48 5.66 -8.55
N PRO A 330 22.75 6.36 -9.66
CA PRO A 330 23.89 7.29 -9.73
C PRO A 330 23.72 8.46 -8.76
N VAL A 331 22.48 8.92 -8.57
CA VAL A 331 22.19 10.06 -7.68
C VAL A 331 22.33 9.65 -6.23
N ILE A 332 21.85 8.47 -5.84
CA ILE A 332 22.03 7.91 -4.50
C ILE A 332 23.50 7.72 -4.18
N GLU A 333 24.25 7.05 -5.07
CA GLU A 333 25.68 6.82 -4.91
C GLU A 333 26.46 8.13 -4.78
N ALA A 334 26.14 9.13 -5.62
CA ALA A 334 26.75 10.46 -5.53
C ALA A 334 26.44 11.16 -4.20
N GLN A 335 25.22 11.02 -3.66
CA GLN A 335 24.89 11.59 -2.34
C GLN A 335 25.58 10.86 -1.19
N ILE A 336 25.72 9.54 -1.27
CA ILE A 336 26.48 8.75 -0.29
C ILE A 336 27.93 9.23 -0.24
N LEU A 337 28.56 9.38 -1.40
CA LEU A 337 29.93 9.90 -1.52
C LEU A 337 30.04 11.34 -0.99
N LYS A 338 29.14 12.23 -1.42
CA LYS A 338 29.13 13.63 -0.99
C LYS A 338 28.88 13.80 0.51
N GLY A 339 28.07 12.93 1.09
CA GLY A 339 27.76 12.93 2.52
C GLY A 339 28.82 12.23 3.38
N GLU A 340 29.90 11.72 2.78
CA GLU A 340 30.95 10.94 3.46
C GLU A 340 30.36 9.76 4.27
N ILE A 341 29.27 9.18 3.77
CA ILE A 341 28.53 8.13 4.47
C ILE A 341 29.32 6.81 4.36
N SER A 342 29.92 6.37 5.47
CA SER A 342 30.58 5.08 5.56
C SER A 342 29.55 3.95 5.63
N ARG A 343 29.63 2.98 4.71
CA ARG A 343 28.70 1.85 4.63
C ARG A 343 29.44 0.53 4.73
N LYS A 344 28.84 -0.42 5.45
CA LYS A 344 29.34 -1.80 5.53
C LYS A 344 29.06 -2.59 4.25
N ARG A 345 28.03 -2.22 3.50
CA ARG A 345 27.58 -2.87 2.25
C ARG A 345 27.07 -1.83 1.24
N PRO A 346 27.20 -2.09 -0.07
CA PRO A 346 26.59 -1.26 -1.10
C PRO A 346 25.05 -1.26 -0.99
N VAL A 347 24.39 -0.32 -1.69
CA VAL A 347 22.93 -0.38 -1.86
C VAL A 347 22.64 -1.44 -2.91
N ASN A 348 21.72 -2.35 -2.63
CA ASN A 348 21.21 -3.27 -3.65
C ASN A 348 20.08 -2.59 -4.44
N TYR A 349 20.06 -2.79 -5.75
CA TYR A 349 18.99 -2.36 -6.62
C TYR A 349 18.38 -3.61 -7.25
N ALA A 350 17.06 -3.75 -7.17
CA ALA A 350 16.37 -4.94 -7.65
C ALA A 350 15.19 -4.59 -8.54
N MET A 351 15.01 -5.41 -9.57
CA MET A 351 13.86 -5.42 -10.45
C MET A 351 13.11 -6.74 -10.29
N VAL A 352 11.86 -6.67 -9.85
CA VAL A 352 11.00 -7.84 -9.65
C VAL A 352 9.92 -7.87 -10.73
N ILE A 353 9.85 -8.95 -11.49
CA ILE A 353 8.97 -9.09 -12.65
C ILE A 353 8.03 -10.26 -12.40
N ALA A 354 6.79 -9.96 -12.02
CA ALA A 354 5.71 -10.93 -11.87
C ALA A 354 4.95 -11.05 -13.19
N SER A 355 5.48 -11.86 -14.11
CA SER A 355 4.91 -12.11 -15.43
C SER A 355 5.15 -13.53 -15.90
N SER A 356 4.09 -14.18 -16.37
CA SER A 356 4.14 -15.55 -16.91
C SER A 356 4.57 -15.62 -18.38
N ASP A 357 4.85 -14.48 -19.01
CA ASP A 357 5.15 -14.39 -20.44
C ASP A 357 6.54 -14.91 -20.79
N VAL A 358 6.60 -16.16 -21.27
CA VAL A 358 7.83 -16.82 -21.72
C VAL A 358 8.56 -16.08 -22.85
N GLY A 359 7.86 -15.24 -23.61
CA GLY A 359 8.45 -14.40 -24.64
C GLY A 359 9.42 -13.35 -24.10
N LEU A 360 9.38 -13.06 -22.80
CA LEU A 360 10.33 -12.14 -22.13
C LEU A 360 11.72 -12.75 -21.97
N LYS A 361 11.87 -14.08 -22.02
CA LYS A 361 13.13 -14.78 -21.70
C LYS A 361 14.37 -14.23 -22.44
N PRO A 362 14.34 -13.96 -23.76
CA PRO A 362 15.51 -13.41 -24.45
C PRO A 362 15.92 -12.03 -23.90
N PHE A 363 14.93 -11.15 -23.70
CA PHE A 363 15.17 -9.80 -23.17
C PHE A 363 15.68 -9.85 -21.72
N ILE A 364 15.09 -10.68 -20.86
CA ILE A 364 15.56 -10.83 -19.46
C ILE A 364 17.01 -11.33 -19.44
N SER A 365 17.35 -12.30 -20.30
CA SER A 365 18.72 -12.81 -20.38
C SER A 365 19.73 -11.75 -20.85
N GLU A 366 19.32 -10.86 -21.75
CA GLU A 366 20.11 -9.72 -22.19
C GLU A 366 20.25 -8.68 -21.08
N ALA A 367 19.14 -8.31 -20.43
CA ALA A 367 19.13 -7.36 -19.32
C ALA A 367 19.99 -7.84 -18.14
N MET A 368 20.00 -9.14 -17.82
CA MET A 368 20.89 -9.68 -16.78
C MET A 368 22.38 -9.55 -17.17
N LYS A 369 22.72 -9.61 -18.46
CA LYS A 369 24.11 -9.38 -18.90
C LYS A 369 24.49 -7.90 -18.87
N GLU A 370 23.55 -7.03 -19.23
CA GLU A 370 23.77 -5.58 -19.31
C GLU A 370 23.79 -4.94 -17.91
N TYR A 371 22.88 -5.36 -17.02
CA TYR A 371 22.64 -4.73 -15.72
C TYR A 371 23.00 -5.62 -14.52
N GLY A 372 23.31 -6.91 -14.69
CA GLY A 372 23.40 -7.86 -13.57
C GLY A 372 24.48 -7.56 -12.53
N GLU A 373 25.47 -6.74 -12.84
CA GLU A 373 26.47 -6.26 -11.87
C GLU A 373 25.93 -5.13 -10.97
N SER A 374 24.88 -4.42 -11.41
CA SER A 374 24.35 -3.22 -10.74
C SER A 374 22.89 -3.34 -10.30
N ILE A 375 22.11 -4.20 -10.95
CA ILE A 375 20.70 -4.43 -10.70
C ILE A 375 20.43 -5.94 -10.71
N GLN A 376 19.91 -6.44 -9.60
CA GLN A 376 19.43 -7.82 -9.47
C GLN A 376 18.07 -7.95 -10.15
N ILE A 377 17.86 -9.01 -10.95
CA ILE A 377 16.61 -9.22 -11.68
C ILE A 377 15.98 -10.53 -11.23
N TYR A 378 14.79 -10.44 -10.64
CA TYR A 378 13.98 -11.59 -10.23
C TYR A 378 12.75 -11.65 -11.13
N TRP A 379 12.58 -12.76 -11.85
CA TRP A 379 11.45 -12.95 -12.76
C TRP A 379 10.72 -14.24 -12.42
N SER A 380 9.38 -14.20 -12.37
CA SER A 380 8.56 -15.38 -12.12
C SER A 380 8.78 -16.51 -13.11
N GLY A 381 9.27 -16.25 -14.33
CA GLY A 381 9.60 -17.31 -15.29
C GLY A 381 10.86 -18.12 -14.95
N PHE A 382 11.57 -17.79 -13.87
CA PHE A 382 12.68 -18.58 -13.33
C PHE A 382 12.25 -19.60 -12.28
N TYR A 383 11.05 -19.46 -11.72
CA TYR A 383 10.51 -20.22 -10.61
C TYR A 383 9.25 -20.96 -11.05
#